data_AF-A0A4Q5QQ11-F1
#
_entry.id   AF-A0A4Q5QQ11-F1
#
_cell.length_a   1.000
_cell.length_b   1.000
_cell.length_c   1.000
_cell.angle_alpha   90.00
_cell.angle_beta   90.00
_cell.angle_gamma   90.00
#
_symmetry.space_group_name_H-M   'P 1'
#
loop_
_entity.id
_entity.type
_entity.pdbx_description
1 polymer ?
#
loop_
_entity_poly.entity_id
_entity_poly.type
_entity_poly.pdbx_seq_one_letter_code
_entity_poly.pdbx_strand_id
1 'polypeptide(L)'
;MQVHRRLTAALWGGLGTVVALPAMAQSPQPWQLGFQPPQSAVMHGIEGLHSLVLWLMTMVTIFVAALLAYCVWRFRASRNPTPSRISHH
;
A
#
# COMPACT_ATOMS: atom_id res chain seq x y z
N MET A 1 64.56 13.27 17.94
CA MET A 1 63.74 12.19 18.54
C MET A 1 62.23 12.50 18.51
N GLN A 2 61.64 12.97 17.39
CA GLN A 2 60.19 13.29 17.32
C GLN A 2 59.43 12.59 16.17
N VAL A 3 60.12 11.88 15.29
CA VAL A 3 59.51 11.28 14.08
C VAL A 3 58.80 9.94 14.40
N HIS A 4 59.30 9.16 15.35
CA HIS A 4 58.71 7.86 15.71
C HIS A 4 57.32 7.97 16.37
N ARG A 5 57.03 9.06 17.09
CA ARG A 5 55.72 9.29 17.74
C ARG A 5 54.59 9.58 16.76
N ARG A 6 54.91 10.02 15.54
CA ARG A 6 53.93 10.31 14.48
C ARG A 6 53.54 9.06 13.69
N LEU A 7 54.47 8.09 13.58
CA LEU A 7 54.23 6.82 12.91
C LEU A 7 53.38 5.86 13.74
N THR A 8 53.51 5.90 15.07
CA THR A 8 52.68 5.09 15.98
C THR A 8 51.23 5.59 16.05
N ALA A 9 50.98 6.89 15.84
CA ALA A 9 49.63 7.45 15.83
C ALA A 9 48.82 7.03 14.59
N ALA A 10 49.48 6.80 13.45
CA ALA A 10 48.83 6.31 12.24
C ALA A 10 48.41 4.83 12.35
N LEU A 11 49.16 4.03 13.10
CA LEU A 11 48.87 2.60 13.30
C LEU A 11 47.72 2.34 14.29
N TRP A 12 47.46 3.27 15.22
CA TRP A 12 46.32 3.20 16.16
C TRP A 12 45.02 3.81 15.62
N GLY A 13 45.08 4.65 14.58
CA GLY A 13 43.91 5.29 13.98
C GLY A 13 43.17 4.46 12.92
N GLY A 14 43.71 3.30 12.52
CA GLY A 14 43.20 2.50 11.39
C GLY A 14 42.18 1.41 11.74
N LEU A 15 41.88 1.17 13.03
CA LEU A 15 41.08 0.03 13.49
C LEU A 15 39.62 0.39 13.85
N GLY A 16 39.13 1.50 13.31
CA GLY A 16 37.75 1.98 13.49
C GLY A 16 36.96 2.00 12.19
N THR A 17 37.20 1.09 11.25
CA THR A 17 36.28 0.92 10.11
C THR A 17 35.01 0.28 10.66
N VAL A 18 34.02 1.12 10.98
CA VAL A 18 32.65 0.69 11.20
C VAL A 18 32.21 -0.03 9.93
N VAL A 19 32.23 -1.36 9.94
CA VAL A 19 31.57 -2.15 8.92
C VAL A 19 30.09 -1.83 9.07
N ALA A 20 29.57 -1.03 8.15
CA ALA A 20 28.14 -0.83 8.01
C ALA A 20 27.54 -2.17 7.59
N LEU A 21 27.11 -2.97 8.56
CA LEU A 21 26.26 -4.13 8.32
C LEU A 21 25.02 -3.62 7.57
N PRO A 22 24.57 -4.32 6.51
CA PRO A 22 23.35 -3.91 5.83
C PRO A 22 22.22 -3.89 6.87
N ALA A 23 21.61 -2.73 7.05
CA ALA A 23 20.42 -2.63 7.87
C ALA A 23 19.36 -3.53 7.22
N MET A 24 18.98 -4.61 7.92
CA MET A 24 17.90 -5.51 7.49
C MET A 24 16.55 -4.83 7.72
N ALA A 25 16.32 -3.71 7.02
CA ALA A 25 15.03 -3.06 6.98
C ALA A 25 14.18 -3.72 5.90
N GLN A 26 12.90 -3.92 6.19
CA GLN A 26 11.98 -4.44 5.20
C GLN A 26 11.80 -3.41 4.07
N SER A 27 12.02 -3.83 2.83
CA SER A 27 11.93 -2.99 1.64
C SER A 27 10.65 -3.27 0.85
N PRO A 28 10.10 -2.27 0.15
CA PRO A 28 9.01 -2.48 -0.80
C PRO A 28 9.48 -3.42 -1.92
N GLN A 29 8.62 -4.38 -2.28
CA GLN A 29 8.91 -5.32 -3.36
C GLN A 29 8.39 -4.78 -4.71
N PRO A 30 9.09 -5.03 -5.83
CA PRO A 30 8.61 -4.65 -7.15
C PRO A 30 7.18 -5.20 -7.38
N TRP A 31 6.26 -4.33 -7.81
CA TRP A 31 4.86 -4.67 -8.10
C TRP A 31 4.04 -5.18 -6.91
N GLN A 32 4.45 -4.87 -5.68
CA GLN A 32 3.68 -5.24 -4.50
C GLN A 32 2.34 -4.50 -4.44
N LEU A 33 1.25 -5.26 -4.39
CA LEU A 33 -0.10 -4.77 -4.17
C LEU A 33 -0.49 -5.08 -2.72
N GLY A 34 -0.64 -4.04 -1.90
CA GLY A 34 -0.97 -4.17 -0.48
C GLY A 34 0.13 -3.65 0.44
N PHE A 35 0.03 -3.99 1.73
CA PHE A 35 0.97 -3.54 2.74
C PHE A 35 2.24 -4.38 2.81
N GLN A 36 3.28 -3.79 3.42
CA GLN A 36 4.46 -4.52 3.84
C GLN A 36 4.10 -5.47 5.00
N PRO A 37 4.82 -6.62 5.16
CA PRO A 37 4.62 -7.51 6.29
C PRO A 37 4.66 -6.76 7.64
N PRO A 38 3.68 -6.94 8.53
CA PRO A 38 3.58 -6.21 9.79
C PRO A 38 4.67 -6.60 10.81
N GLN A 39 5.29 -5.62 11.46
CA GLN A 39 6.25 -5.83 12.57
C GLN A 39 5.73 -5.37 13.94
N SER A 40 4.49 -4.88 14.02
CA SER A 40 3.88 -4.41 15.26
C SER A 40 2.42 -4.86 15.40
N ALA A 41 1.94 -5.00 16.63
CA ALA A 41 0.54 -5.32 16.92
C ALA A 41 -0.43 -4.26 16.35
N VAL A 42 0.00 -2.99 16.28
CA VAL A 42 -0.80 -1.91 15.69
C VAL A 42 -0.97 -2.11 14.18
N MET A 43 0.11 -2.47 13.47
CA MET A 43 0.03 -2.71 12.03
C MET A 43 -0.87 -3.89 11.69
N HIS A 44 -0.86 -4.95 12.50
CA HIS A 44 -1.83 -6.05 12.36
C HIS A 44 -3.28 -5.58 12.49
N GLY A 45 -3.56 -4.67 13.42
CA GLY A 45 -4.88 -4.06 13.56
C GLY A 45 -5.29 -3.24 12.33
N ILE A 46 -4.36 -2.47 11.77
CA ILE A 46 -4.57 -1.67 10.56
C ILE A 46 -4.87 -2.55 9.35
N GLU A 47 -4.11 -3.63 9.15
CA GLU A 47 -4.31 -4.57 8.05
C GLU A 47 -5.70 -5.25 8.13
N GLY A 48 -6.13 -5.63 9.34
CA GLY A 48 -7.46 -6.18 9.59
C GLY A 48 -8.57 -5.18 9.27
N LEU A 49 -8.45 -3.93 9.76
CA LEU A 49 -9.42 -2.87 9.47
C LEU A 49 -9.48 -2.56 7.97
N HIS A 50 -8.33 -2.43 7.32
CA HIS A 50 -8.23 -2.17 5.89
C HIS A 50 -8.94 -3.26 5.09
N SER A 51 -8.68 -4.54 5.41
CA SER A 51 -9.30 -5.67 4.71
C SER A 51 -10.82 -5.66 4.86
N LEU A 52 -11.33 -5.38 6.06
CA LEU A 52 -12.76 -5.29 6.32
C LEU A 52 -13.42 -4.15 5.52
N VAL A 53 -12.84 -2.94 5.57
CA VAL A 53 -13.37 -1.77 4.86
C VAL A 53 -13.27 -1.96 3.34
N LEU A 54 -12.16 -2.51 2.85
CA LEU A 54 -11.97 -2.78 1.43
C LEU A 54 -13.02 -3.74 0.90
N TRP A 55 -13.31 -4.84 1.61
CA TRP A 55 -14.37 -5.78 1.22
C TRP A 55 -15.75 -5.12 1.22
N LEU A 56 -16.07 -4.33 2.23
CA LEU A 56 -17.34 -3.61 2.30
C LEU A 56 -17.52 -2.66 1.11
N MET A 57 -16.52 -1.84 0.81
CA MET A 57 -16.55 -0.90 -0.31
C MET A 57 -16.61 -1.62 -1.66
N THR A 58 -15.86 -2.72 -1.81
CA THR A 58 -15.87 -3.55 -3.03
C THR A 58 -17.26 -4.13 -3.29
N MET A 59 -17.96 -4.60 -2.24
CA MET A 59 -19.33 -5.11 -2.39
C MET A 59 -20.31 -4.02 -2.85
N VAL A 60 -20.26 -2.83 -2.23
CA VAL A 60 -21.14 -1.71 -2.60
C VAL A 60 -20.85 -1.20 -4.01
N THR A 61 -19.58 -1.12 -4.41
CA THR A 61 -19.20 -0.69 -5.76
C THR A 61 -19.64 -1.69 -6.82
N ILE A 62 -19.50 -3.00 -6.58
CA ILE A 62 -20.04 -4.04 -7.47
C ILE A 62 -21.56 -3.94 -7.55
N PHE A 63 -22.25 -3.74 -6.43
CA PHE A 63 -23.70 -3.58 -6.40
C PHE A 63 -24.15 -2.38 -7.26
N VAL A 64 -23.55 -1.21 -7.06
CA VAL A 64 -23.87 -0.01 -7.83
C VAL A 64 -23.50 -0.19 -9.31
N ALA A 65 -22.35 -0.77 -9.62
CA ALA A 65 -21.94 -1.06 -10.99
C ALA A 65 -22.93 -2.01 -11.68
N ALA A 66 -23.43 -3.02 -10.98
CA ALA A 66 -24.47 -3.92 -11.48
C ALA A 66 -25.80 -3.19 -11.71
N LEU A 67 -26.23 -2.31 -10.81
CA LEU A 67 -27.43 -1.49 -10.99
C LEU A 67 -27.31 -0.56 -12.19
N LEU A 68 -26.15 0.09 -12.37
CA LEU A 68 -25.91 0.96 -13.53
C LEU A 68 -25.88 0.15 -14.83
N ALA A 69 -25.20 -0.99 -14.85
CA ALA A 69 -25.20 -1.89 -16.00
C ALA A 69 -26.61 -2.36 -16.36
N TYR A 70 -27.42 -2.69 -15.35
CA TYR A 70 -28.82 -3.03 -15.51
C TYR A 70 -29.62 -1.85 -16.07
N CYS A 71 -29.48 -0.64 -15.52
CA CYS A 71 -30.17 0.55 -15.99
C CYS A 71 -29.84 0.86 -17.46
N VAL A 72 -28.56 0.85 -17.82
CA VAL A 72 -28.11 1.07 -19.20
C VAL A 72 -28.69 0.00 -20.13
N TRP A 73 -28.66 -1.26 -19.72
CA TRP A 73 -29.15 -2.35 -20.54
C TRP A 73 -30.68 -2.34 -20.70
N ARG A 74 -31.41 -2.05 -19.62
CA ARG A 74 -32.89 -2.13 -19.53
C ARG A 74 -33.59 -0.88 -20.07
N PHE A 75 -33.02 0.31 -19.87
CA PHE A 75 -33.65 1.60 -20.20
C PHE A 75 -33.05 2.28 -21.44
N ARG A 76 -32.20 1.59 -22.21
CA ARG A 76 -31.75 2.08 -23.53
C ARG A 76 -32.95 2.39 -24.45
N ALA A 77 -32.80 3.38 -25.33
CA ALA A 77 -33.86 3.84 -26.23
C ALA A 77 -34.48 2.73 -27.10
N SER A 78 -33.69 1.75 -27.55
CA SER A 78 -34.19 0.64 -28.37
C SER A 78 -35.09 -0.34 -27.62
N ARG A 79 -35.00 -0.41 -26.29
CA ARG A 79 -35.83 -1.30 -25.45
C ARG A 79 -36.84 -0.58 -24.60
N ASN A 80 -36.68 0.73 -24.41
CA ASN A 80 -37.57 1.58 -23.63
C ASN A 80 -37.88 2.87 -24.41
N PRO A 81 -38.69 2.78 -25.49
CA PRO A 81 -38.97 3.92 -26.37
C PRO A 81 -39.81 5.02 -25.70
N THR A 82 -40.67 4.66 -24.74
CA THR A 82 -41.50 5.61 -23.97
C THR A 82 -41.03 5.65 -22.51
N PRO A 83 -40.30 6.68 -22.07
CA PRO A 83 -39.80 6.78 -20.70
C PRO A 83 -40.91 7.07 -19.67
N SER A 84 -40.74 6.56 -18.45
CA SER A 84 -41.61 6.89 -17.33
C SER A 84 -41.48 8.35 -16.91
N ARG A 85 -42.57 8.94 -16.38
CA ARG A 85 -42.63 10.32 -15.85
C ARG A 85 -42.74 10.40 -14.32
N ILE A 86 -42.58 9.27 -13.62
CA ILE A 86 -42.63 9.23 -12.15
C ILE A 86 -41.47 10.09 -11.60
N SER A 87 -41.81 11.08 -10.78
CA SER A 87 -40.84 12.01 -10.17
C SER A 87 -40.68 11.82 -8.65
N HIS A 88 -41.57 11.05 -8.02
CA HIS A 88 -41.54 10.72 -6.61
C HIS A 88 -41.82 9.22 -6.43
N HIS A 89 -41.22 8.63 -5.39
CA HIS A 89 -41.40 7.23 -5.00
C HIS A 89 -42.06 7.14 -3.63
#